data_AF-A2FHQ5-F1
#
_entry.id   AF-A2FHQ5-F1
#
_cell.length_a   1.000
_cell.length_b   1.000
_cell.length_c   1.000
_cell.angle_alpha   90.00
_cell.angle_beta   90.00
_cell.angle_gamma   90.00
#
_symmetry.space_group_name_H-M   'P 1'
#
loop_
_entity.id
_entity.type
_entity.pdbx_description
1 polymer ?
#
loop_
_entity_poly.entity_id
_entity_poly.type
_entity_poly.pdbx_seq_one_letter_code
_entity_poly.pdbx_strand_id
1 'polypeptide(L)'
;MTKHIKTYASDKQKRTTENMNVAQREYPSKQEISKNTKNIFINSNDITFYTLCKYCSTQIDINDAMLQEKINNKTIYLKQILEYLQNTDCSKISDKLLQIFFFMVEKNLFHDNYFPSNLSPDYPSEEKYDIFWVHNKLIYAQLMIITESFPEYLNFSLIYRIISNTLSIDSRERQTALKFIRNIYDKNLDVRSDIKSAIISQLSLINASKEFLAFIRYIIEDYFNDKRNYVSKIKKLTKNLKNDFIVKNEEIGQDFFIDLLLPLHNHDNYELFSGELLEIEFIFFKNDTKLVDYSIKYILMHWPITNIRKQDAFLREIFDLLLNFQNVMSNQVKIDSFVMVCKCIESLNANIAKTAIKIIINPEFKGTLEKLSVICLPLLISSLRINVAKHWDPEIRKISQKSINYLTNLDPVASKRNPYDKKKDSSYKDDWNTIYKIANKKKSKNTKKICKLLNF
;
A
#
# COMPACT_ATOMS: atom_id res chain seq x y z
N MET A 1 12.11 0.86 21.97
CA MET A 1 11.85 1.41 20.63
C MET A 1 13.06 2.11 20.00
N THR A 2 13.77 3.02 20.67
CA THR A 2 14.89 3.80 20.07
C THR A 2 16.14 2.99 19.68
N LYS A 3 16.41 1.85 20.35
CA LYS A 3 17.51 0.94 19.97
C LYS A 3 17.17 0.05 18.77
N HIS A 4 15.90 -0.30 18.57
CA HIS A 4 15.40 -1.05 17.42
C HIS A 4 15.32 -0.20 16.15
N ILE A 5 14.99 1.09 16.28
CA ILE A 5 14.93 2.02 15.14
C ILE A 5 16.32 2.26 14.51
N LYS A 6 17.39 2.28 15.32
CA LYS A 6 18.76 2.46 14.82
C LYS A 6 19.34 1.20 14.16
N THR A 7 18.97 0.01 14.62
CA THR A 7 19.34 -1.26 13.96
C THR A 7 18.58 -1.47 12.65
N TYR A 8 17.30 -1.09 12.61
CA TYR A 8 16.49 -1.15 11.39
C TYR A 8 16.99 -0.20 10.28
N ALA A 9 17.49 0.99 10.64
CA ALA A 9 18.06 1.94 9.68
C ALA A 9 19.38 1.46 9.06
N SER A 10 20.26 0.81 9.84
CA SER A 10 21.51 0.23 9.31
C SER A 10 21.28 -1.03 8.48
N ASP A 11 20.29 -1.85 8.84
CA ASP A 11 19.94 -3.05 8.09
C ASP A 11 19.18 -2.73 6.80
N LYS A 12 18.39 -1.64 6.78
CA LYS A 12 17.76 -1.11 5.56
C LYS A 12 18.79 -0.61 4.53
N GLN A 13 19.88 0.01 4.98
CA GLN A 13 20.99 0.43 4.09
C GLN A 13 21.81 -0.74 3.55
N LYS A 14 22.03 -1.80 4.35
CA LYS A 14 22.71 -3.02 3.89
C LYS A 14 21.86 -3.84 2.91
N ARG A 15 20.56 -3.99 3.16
CA ARG A 15 19.65 -4.71 2.24
C ARG A 15 19.40 -3.97 0.93
N THR A 16 19.39 -2.63 0.94
CA THR A 16 19.29 -1.85 -0.32
C THR A 16 20.57 -1.89 -1.14
N THR A 17 21.75 -1.96 -0.52
CA THR A 17 23.02 -2.14 -1.24
C THR A 17 23.21 -3.57 -1.75
N GLU A 18 22.79 -4.58 -0.99
CA GLU A 18 22.81 -5.99 -1.46
C GLU A 18 21.80 -6.24 -2.58
N ASN A 19 20.58 -5.67 -2.52
CA ASN A 19 19.58 -5.82 -3.58
C ASN A 19 19.93 -5.04 -4.86
N MET A 20 20.62 -3.89 -4.76
CA MET A 20 21.15 -3.19 -5.94
C MET A 20 22.32 -3.96 -6.59
N ASN A 21 23.12 -4.70 -5.82
CA ASN A 21 24.22 -5.50 -6.36
C ASN A 21 23.73 -6.83 -7.01
N VAL A 22 22.59 -7.38 -6.59
CA VAL A 22 22.00 -8.56 -7.26
C VAL A 22 21.43 -8.22 -8.64
N ALA A 23 21.01 -6.97 -8.86
CA ALA A 23 20.56 -6.47 -10.17
C ALA A 23 21.69 -6.20 -11.19
N GLN A 24 22.97 -6.39 -10.80
CA GLN A 24 24.14 -6.13 -11.63
C GLN A 24 24.87 -7.40 -12.11
N ARG A 25 24.23 -8.59 -12.11
CA ARG A 25 24.83 -9.73 -12.83
C ARG A 25 24.79 -9.45 -14.34
N GLU A 26 25.94 -9.02 -14.84
CA GLU A 26 26.23 -8.62 -16.20
C GLU A 26 25.79 -9.69 -17.21
N TYR A 27 25.07 -9.25 -18.24
CA TYR A 27 24.96 -9.99 -19.51
C TYR A 27 26.34 -10.06 -20.18
N PRO A 28 26.67 -11.15 -20.90
CA PRO A 28 27.96 -11.27 -21.55
C PRO A 28 28.20 -10.11 -22.53
N SER A 29 29.41 -9.55 -22.46
CA SER A 29 29.83 -8.36 -23.18
C SER A 29 29.79 -8.54 -24.70
N LYS A 30 29.65 -7.42 -25.43
CA LYS A 30 29.53 -7.32 -26.91
C LYS A 30 30.67 -7.96 -27.74
N GLN A 31 31.70 -8.55 -27.13
CA GLN A 31 32.90 -9.03 -27.83
C GLN A 31 32.96 -10.54 -28.07
N GLU A 32 32.12 -11.37 -27.43
CA GLU A 32 32.17 -12.83 -27.65
C GLU A 32 31.30 -13.35 -28.80
N ILE A 33 30.50 -12.51 -29.45
CA ILE A 33 29.53 -12.94 -30.49
C ILE A 33 30.17 -13.08 -31.89
N SER A 34 31.46 -12.77 -32.06
CA SER A 34 32.08 -12.71 -33.40
C SER A 34 32.63 -14.03 -33.97
N LYS A 35 32.53 -15.16 -33.26
CA LYS A 35 33.09 -16.43 -33.75
C LYS A 35 32.13 -17.61 -33.56
N ASN A 36 31.07 -17.67 -34.36
CA ASN A 36 30.47 -18.91 -34.87
C ASN A 36 29.21 -18.59 -35.71
N THR A 37 29.44 -18.07 -36.92
CA THR A 37 28.41 -17.88 -37.95
C THR A 37 28.61 -18.85 -39.11
N LYS A 38 28.71 -20.15 -38.81
CA LYS A 38 28.52 -21.18 -39.82
C LYS A 38 27.49 -22.20 -39.35
N ASN A 39 26.43 -22.30 -40.16
CA ASN A 39 25.36 -23.30 -40.17
C ASN A 39 24.20 -23.09 -39.20
N ILE A 40 23.21 -22.30 -39.63
CA ILE A 40 21.80 -22.52 -39.25
C ILE A 40 20.98 -22.27 -40.52
N PHE A 41 20.28 -23.30 -41.01
CA PHE A 41 19.21 -23.13 -42.01
C PHE A 41 18.08 -22.37 -41.32
N ILE A 42 18.04 -21.04 -41.48
CA ILE A 42 16.98 -20.20 -40.94
C ILE A 42 15.82 -20.25 -41.94
N ASN A 43 14.64 -20.69 -41.51
CA ASN A 43 13.43 -20.65 -42.33
C ASN A 43 13.10 -19.18 -42.69
N SER A 44 12.51 -18.87 -43.84
CA SER A 44 12.26 -17.47 -44.27
C SER A 44 11.45 -16.67 -43.24
N ASN A 45 10.57 -17.37 -42.51
CA ASN A 45 9.72 -16.78 -41.48
C ASN A 45 10.52 -16.36 -40.23
N ASP A 46 11.59 -17.08 -39.88
CA ASP A 46 12.44 -16.76 -38.72
C ASP A 46 13.33 -15.53 -38.99
N ILE A 47 13.81 -15.37 -40.23
CA ILE A 47 14.51 -14.14 -40.66
C ILE A 47 13.55 -12.95 -40.55
N THR A 48 12.30 -13.13 -40.95
CA THR A 48 11.27 -12.10 -40.87
C THR A 48 10.95 -11.74 -39.42
N PHE A 49 10.79 -12.74 -38.54
CA PHE A 49 10.60 -12.50 -37.11
C PHE A 49 11.75 -11.70 -36.49
N TYR A 50 13.00 -12.07 -36.82
CA TYR A 50 14.20 -11.37 -36.36
C TYR A 50 14.21 -9.89 -36.76
N THR A 51 13.93 -9.60 -38.04
CA THR A 51 13.96 -8.22 -38.54
C THR A 51 12.85 -7.39 -37.92
N LEU A 52 11.63 -7.93 -37.82
CA LEU A 52 10.50 -7.25 -37.19
C LEU A 52 10.79 -6.92 -35.71
N CYS A 53 11.35 -7.85 -34.94
CA CYS A 53 11.69 -7.60 -33.53
C CYS A 53 12.75 -6.48 -33.40
N LYS A 54 13.76 -6.46 -34.27
CA LYS A 54 14.75 -5.37 -34.30
C LYS A 54 14.13 -4.01 -34.59
N TYR A 55 13.23 -3.93 -35.57
CA TYR A 55 12.52 -2.67 -35.86
C TYR A 55 11.67 -2.23 -34.67
N CYS A 56 10.92 -3.15 -34.07
CA CYS A 56 10.08 -2.84 -32.91
C CYS A 56 10.88 -2.48 -31.65
N SER A 57 12.16 -2.82 -31.57
CA SER A 57 13.05 -2.44 -30.46
C SER A 57 13.47 -0.96 -30.50
N THR A 58 13.24 -0.27 -31.62
CA THR A 58 13.55 1.17 -31.74
C THR A 58 12.50 2.00 -31.00
N GLN A 59 12.97 2.97 -30.21
CA GLN A 59 12.08 3.91 -29.52
C GLN A 59 11.64 5.00 -30.50
N ILE A 60 10.37 5.38 -30.40
CA ILE A 60 9.77 6.42 -31.24
C ILE A 60 9.91 7.75 -30.49
N ASP A 61 10.54 8.73 -31.14
CA ASP A 61 10.59 10.09 -30.61
C ASP A 61 9.21 10.75 -30.69
N ILE A 62 8.73 11.24 -29.55
CA ILE A 62 7.41 11.89 -29.42
C ILE A 62 7.38 13.23 -30.18
N ASN A 63 8.54 13.87 -30.38
CA ASN A 63 8.64 15.16 -31.07
C ASN A 63 8.77 15.03 -32.60
N ASP A 64 8.68 13.81 -33.15
CA ASP A 64 8.84 13.56 -34.57
C ASP A 64 7.61 14.01 -35.39
N ALA A 65 7.85 14.72 -36.50
CA ALA A 65 6.79 15.18 -37.40
C ALA A 65 5.98 14.02 -38.01
N MET A 66 6.57 12.83 -38.15
CA MET A 66 5.94 11.61 -38.69
C MET A 66 5.51 10.63 -37.58
N LEU A 67 5.28 11.12 -36.35
CA LEU A 67 4.93 10.30 -35.18
C LEU A 67 3.80 9.30 -35.45
N GLN A 68 2.69 9.76 -36.02
CA GLN A 68 1.51 8.92 -36.28
C GLN A 68 1.81 7.79 -37.27
N GLU A 69 2.57 8.08 -38.33
CA GLU A 69 2.98 7.06 -39.30
C GLU A 69 3.89 6.02 -38.65
N LYS A 70 4.88 6.45 -37.84
CA LYS A 70 5.76 5.55 -37.10
C LYS A 70 4.99 4.67 -36.11
N ILE A 71 4.01 5.24 -35.41
CA ILE A 71 3.12 4.48 -34.51
C ILE A 71 2.32 3.44 -35.29
N ASN A 72 1.75 3.80 -36.43
CA ASN A 72 0.97 2.88 -37.26
C ASN A 72 1.84 1.76 -37.83
N ASN A 73 3.01 2.07 -38.37
CA ASN A 73 3.96 1.08 -38.91
C ASN A 73 4.41 0.09 -37.83
N LYS A 74 4.80 0.59 -36.64
CA LYS A 74 5.17 -0.28 -35.51
C LYS A 74 4.00 -1.16 -35.06
N THR A 75 2.77 -0.65 -35.10
CA THR A 75 1.57 -1.45 -34.80
C THR A 75 1.40 -2.60 -35.79
N ILE A 76 1.62 -2.36 -37.09
CA ILE A 76 1.54 -3.39 -38.13
C ILE A 76 2.61 -4.47 -37.87
N TYR A 77 3.85 -4.06 -37.60
CA TYR A 77 4.95 -5.01 -37.33
C TYR A 77 4.71 -5.84 -36.06
N LEU A 78 4.22 -5.23 -34.98
CA LEU A 78 3.85 -5.97 -33.76
C LEU A 78 2.69 -6.95 -34.00
N LYS A 79 1.72 -6.60 -34.86
CA LYS A 79 0.66 -7.55 -35.25
C LYS A 79 1.20 -8.73 -36.04
N GLN A 80 2.13 -8.50 -36.97
CA GLN A 80 2.79 -9.57 -37.72
C GLN A 80 3.62 -10.50 -36.81
N ILE A 81 4.31 -9.96 -35.81
CA ILE A 81 5.01 -10.76 -34.79
C ILE A 81 3.99 -11.62 -34.03
N LEU A 82 2.87 -11.05 -33.60
CA LEU A 82 1.83 -11.79 -32.87
C LEU A 82 1.23 -12.91 -33.73
N GLU A 83 0.94 -12.64 -35.00
CA GLU A 83 0.43 -13.62 -35.96
C GLU A 83 1.45 -14.75 -36.18
N TYR A 84 2.74 -14.43 -36.32
CA TYR A 84 3.80 -15.43 -36.41
C TYR A 84 3.80 -16.35 -35.18
N LEU A 85 3.69 -15.80 -33.96
CA LEU A 85 3.67 -16.58 -32.73
C LEU A 85 2.43 -17.46 -32.59
N GLN A 86 1.28 -17.01 -33.11
CA GLN A 86 0.03 -17.77 -33.08
C GLN A 86 0.01 -18.92 -34.09
N ASN A 87 0.65 -18.73 -35.25
CA ASN A 87 0.65 -19.70 -36.35
C ASN A 87 1.83 -20.68 -36.32
N THR A 88 2.85 -20.40 -35.49
CA THR A 88 4.06 -21.23 -35.38
C THR A 88 4.04 -22.03 -34.08
N ASP A 89 4.54 -23.26 -34.14
CA ASP A 89 4.84 -24.04 -32.95
C ASP A 89 6.00 -23.37 -32.19
N CYS A 90 5.65 -22.59 -31.16
CA CYS A 90 6.59 -21.76 -30.42
C CYS A 90 7.74 -22.57 -29.83
N SER A 91 7.55 -23.86 -29.51
CA SER A 91 8.61 -24.74 -28.98
C SER A 91 9.83 -24.90 -29.88
N LYS A 92 9.72 -24.53 -31.17
CA LYS A 92 10.79 -24.63 -32.18
C LYS A 92 11.57 -23.32 -32.36
N ILE A 93 11.17 -22.24 -31.69
CA ILE A 93 11.86 -20.95 -31.79
C ILE A 93 13.24 -21.08 -31.14
N SER A 94 14.30 -20.72 -31.87
CA SER A 94 15.67 -20.79 -31.34
C SER A 94 15.94 -19.74 -30.25
N ASP A 95 16.84 -20.06 -29.31
CA ASP A 95 17.28 -19.17 -28.22
C ASP A 95 17.74 -17.79 -28.72
N LYS A 96 18.39 -17.72 -29.89
CA LYS A 96 18.84 -16.45 -30.49
C LYS A 96 17.68 -15.53 -30.85
N LEU A 97 16.56 -16.09 -31.33
CA LEU A 97 15.36 -15.33 -31.64
C LEU A 97 14.65 -14.89 -30.35
N LEU A 98 14.60 -15.77 -29.34
CA LEU A 98 14.05 -15.44 -28.02
C LEU A 98 14.81 -14.28 -27.37
N GLN A 99 16.15 -14.29 -27.40
CA GLN A 99 16.96 -13.18 -26.87
C GLN A 99 16.61 -11.83 -27.50
N ILE A 100 16.36 -11.81 -28.82
CA ILE A 100 16.01 -10.58 -29.54
C ILE A 100 14.58 -10.15 -29.24
N PHE A 101 13.67 -11.11 -29.09
CA PHE A 101 12.32 -10.85 -28.64
C PHE A 101 12.31 -10.22 -27.23
N PHE A 102 13.02 -10.79 -26.27
CA PHE A 102 13.10 -10.23 -24.91
C PHE A 102 13.80 -8.87 -24.87
N PHE A 103 14.78 -8.62 -25.74
CA PHE A 103 15.36 -7.29 -25.90
C PHE A 103 14.31 -6.27 -26.40
N MET A 104 13.46 -6.66 -27.35
CA MET A 104 12.34 -5.83 -27.81
C MET A 104 11.34 -5.56 -26.68
N VAL A 105 10.97 -6.59 -25.91
CA VAL A 105 10.11 -6.45 -24.73
C VAL A 105 10.70 -5.47 -23.73
N GLU A 106 11.99 -5.60 -23.40
CA GLU A 106 12.67 -4.73 -22.46
C GLU A 106 12.63 -3.25 -22.89
N LYS A 107 12.88 -2.97 -24.16
CA LYS A 107 12.87 -1.60 -24.69
C LYS A 107 11.50 -0.94 -24.74
N ASN A 108 10.43 -1.72 -24.67
CA ASN A 108 9.06 -1.22 -24.85
C ASN A 108 8.19 -1.33 -23.60
N LEU A 109 8.41 -2.30 -22.70
CA LEU A 109 7.60 -2.45 -21.48
C LEU A 109 8.27 -1.97 -20.21
N PHE A 110 9.61 -1.94 -20.16
CA PHE A 110 10.31 -1.67 -18.91
C PHE A 110 10.91 -0.27 -18.96
N HIS A 111 10.17 0.64 -18.34
CA HIS A 111 10.52 2.05 -18.24
C HIS A 111 10.69 2.37 -16.77
N ASP A 112 11.45 3.41 -16.47
CA ASP A 112 11.53 3.97 -15.12
C ASP A 112 10.21 4.69 -14.81
N ASN A 113 9.13 3.91 -14.61
CA ASN A 113 7.81 4.39 -14.25
C ASN A 113 7.80 4.72 -12.76
N TYR A 114 8.41 5.85 -12.40
CA TYR A 114 8.15 6.45 -11.11
C TYR A 114 6.79 7.13 -11.22
N PHE A 115 5.81 6.65 -10.43
CA PHE A 115 4.67 7.48 -10.06
C PHE A 115 5.21 8.87 -9.74
N PRO A 116 4.88 9.93 -10.52
CA PRO A 116 5.32 11.25 -10.14
C PRO A 116 4.68 11.51 -8.79
N SER A 117 5.52 11.65 -7.76
CA SER A 117 5.13 11.99 -6.38
C SER A 117 4.37 13.33 -6.29
N ASN A 118 4.18 14.01 -7.43
CA ASN A 118 3.48 15.26 -7.59
C ASN A 118 2.20 15.06 -8.43
N LEU A 119 1.27 14.23 -7.97
CA LEU A 119 -0.14 14.48 -8.28
C LEU A 119 -0.64 15.46 -7.24
N SER A 120 -0.76 16.73 -7.62
CA SER A 120 -1.31 17.76 -6.76
C SER A 120 -2.70 17.31 -6.29
N PRO A 121 -3.01 17.35 -4.97
CA PRO A 121 -4.25 16.82 -4.42
C PRO A 121 -5.51 17.57 -4.89
N ASP A 122 -5.38 18.69 -5.61
CA ASP A 122 -6.51 19.53 -6.00
C ASP A 122 -7.03 19.29 -7.42
N TYR A 123 -6.34 18.49 -8.26
CA TYR A 123 -6.83 18.20 -9.62
C TYR A 123 -7.42 16.79 -9.70
N PRO A 124 -8.61 16.64 -10.32
CA PRO A 124 -9.11 15.32 -10.63
C PRO A 124 -8.08 14.63 -11.53
N SER A 125 -7.90 13.35 -11.24
CA SER A 125 -7.17 12.37 -12.03
C SER A 125 -7.58 12.43 -13.50
N GLU A 126 -6.99 13.33 -14.29
CA GLU A 126 -6.90 13.11 -15.72
C GLU A 126 -6.00 11.88 -15.88
N GLU A 127 -6.61 10.74 -16.20
CA GLU A 127 -5.87 9.53 -16.56
C GLU A 127 -4.92 9.91 -17.68
N LYS A 128 -3.62 10.00 -17.37
CA LYS A 128 -2.59 10.21 -18.38
C LYS A 128 -2.48 8.90 -19.14
N TYR A 129 -3.11 8.88 -20.31
CA TYR A 129 -3.04 7.74 -21.21
C TYR A 129 -1.67 7.69 -21.88
N ASP A 130 -1.06 6.51 -21.84
CA ASP A 130 0.12 6.25 -22.65
C ASP A 130 -0.27 6.22 -24.14
N ILE A 131 0.40 7.07 -24.93
CA ILE A 131 0.23 7.15 -26.38
C ILE A 131 0.69 5.85 -27.08
N PHE A 132 1.60 5.10 -26.45
CA PHE A 132 2.13 3.83 -26.96
C PHE A 132 1.37 2.61 -26.44
N TRP A 133 0.25 2.81 -25.72
CA TRP A 133 -0.53 1.72 -25.15
C TRP A 133 -0.91 0.61 -26.15
N VAL A 134 -1.24 0.99 -27.39
CA VAL A 134 -1.58 0.02 -28.46
C VAL A 134 -0.42 -0.94 -28.73
N HIS A 135 0.83 -0.46 -28.66
CA HIS A 135 2.02 -1.29 -28.80
C HIS A 135 2.21 -2.17 -27.57
N ASN A 136 2.18 -1.57 -26.37
CA ASN A 136 2.41 -2.30 -25.11
C ASN A 136 1.41 -3.45 -24.93
N LYS A 137 0.14 -3.22 -25.26
CA LYS A 137 -0.90 -4.26 -25.26
C LYS A 137 -0.54 -5.45 -26.16
N LEU A 138 -0.03 -5.21 -27.37
CA LEU A 138 0.39 -6.28 -28.28
C LEU A 138 1.61 -7.03 -27.73
N ILE A 139 2.55 -6.32 -27.13
CA ILE A 139 3.76 -6.93 -26.56
C ILE A 139 3.42 -7.81 -25.36
N TYR A 140 2.50 -7.39 -24.46
CA TYR A 140 2.00 -8.27 -23.40
C TYR A 140 1.35 -9.54 -23.98
N ALA A 141 0.56 -9.42 -25.06
CA ALA A 141 -0.06 -10.58 -25.69
C ALA A 141 0.97 -11.55 -26.30
N GLN A 142 2.01 -11.02 -26.94
CA GLN A 142 3.14 -11.82 -27.45
C GLN A 142 3.90 -12.50 -26.31
N LEU A 143 4.18 -11.76 -25.23
CA LEU A 143 4.90 -12.25 -24.06
C LEU A 143 4.14 -13.39 -23.37
N MET A 144 2.80 -13.34 -23.32
CA MET A 144 1.96 -14.42 -22.80
C MET A 144 2.19 -15.73 -23.57
N ILE A 145 2.18 -15.69 -24.91
CA ILE A 145 2.38 -16.89 -25.74
C ILE A 145 3.79 -17.45 -25.55
N ILE A 146 4.81 -16.59 -25.56
CA ILE A 146 6.20 -17.01 -25.39
C ILE A 146 6.43 -17.64 -24.02
N THR A 147 5.94 -17.03 -22.95
CA THR A 147 6.16 -17.53 -21.57
C THR A 147 5.36 -18.78 -21.24
N GLU A 148 4.29 -19.08 -21.99
CA GLU A 148 3.61 -20.38 -21.92
C GLU A 148 4.42 -21.50 -22.56
N SER A 149 5.18 -21.20 -23.62
CA SER A 149 6.01 -22.20 -24.32
C SER A 149 7.41 -22.34 -23.72
N PHE A 150 7.93 -21.26 -23.14
CA PHE A 150 9.29 -21.15 -22.58
C PHE A 150 9.25 -20.56 -21.16
N PRO A 151 8.70 -21.30 -20.18
CA PRO A 151 8.57 -20.82 -18.80
C PRO A 151 9.93 -20.54 -18.14
N GLU A 152 11.03 -21.14 -18.60
CA GLU A 152 12.39 -20.91 -18.10
C GLU A 152 12.88 -19.46 -18.29
N TYR A 153 12.26 -18.68 -19.17
CA TYR A 153 12.55 -17.26 -19.33
C TYR A 153 11.84 -16.37 -18.29
N LEU A 154 10.94 -16.92 -17.47
CA LEU A 154 10.32 -16.23 -16.33
C LEU A 154 11.30 -16.14 -15.14
N ASN A 155 12.40 -15.45 -15.34
CA ASN A 155 13.34 -15.17 -14.26
C ASN A 155 12.86 -14.03 -13.35
N PHE A 156 13.45 -13.93 -12.16
CA PHE A 156 13.14 -12.88 -11.18
C PHE A 156 13.18 -11.45 -11.76
N SER A 157 14.13 -11.13 -12.64
CA SER A 157 14.26 -9.79 -13.23
C SER A 157 13.03 -9.42 -14.07
N LEU A 158 12.58 -10.34 -14.92
CA LEU A 158 11.37 -10.16 -15.72
C LEU A 158 10.13 -10.03 -14.81
N ILE A 159 9.98 -10.94 -13.84
CA ILE A 159 8.86 -10.95 -12.89
C ILE A 159 8.79 -9.62 -12.12
N TYR A 160 9.93 -9.16 -11.58
CA TYR A 160 10.01 -7.91 -10.83
C TYR A 160 9.56 -6.72 -11.68
N ARG A 161 10.02 -6.63 -12.93
CA ARG A 161 9.66 -5.52 -13.83
C ARG A 161 8.20 -5.55 -14.26
N ILE A 162 7.63 -6.73 -14.52
CA ILE A 162 6.19 -6.83 -14.81
C ILE A 162 5.35 -6.45 -13.58
N ILE A 163 5.78 -6.86 -12.38
CA ILE A 163 5.15 -6.41 -11.13
C ILE A 163 5.25 -4.89 -11.00
N SER A 164 6.40 -4.27 -11.31
CA SER A 164 6.51 -2.81 -11.37
C SER A 164 5.50 -2.18 -12.33
N ASN A 165 5.15 -2.83 -13.44
CA ASN A 165 4.15 -2.29 -14.37
C ASN A 165 2.71 -2.32 -13.82
N THR A 166 2.43 -3.09 -12.77
CA THR A 166 1.16 -2.96 -12.00
C THR A 166 1.08 -1.63 -11.25
N LEU A 167 2.19 -0.88 -11.16
CA LEU A 167 2.31 0.45 -10.60
C LEU A 167 2.35 1.53 -11.69
N SER A 168 2.08 1.18 -12.96
CA SER A 168 2.06 2.15 -14.07
C SER A 168 1.05 3.27 -13.83
N ILE A 169 1.31 4.45 -14.40
CA ILE A 169 0.38 5.59 -14.37
C ILE A 169 -0.90 5.25 -15.16
N ASP A 170 -0.77 4.50 -16.26
CA ASP A 170 -1.88 4.10 -17.12
C ASP A 170 -2.65 2.91 -16.50
N SER A 171 -3.93 3.10 -16.23
CA SER A 171 -4.80 2.07 -15.65
C SER A 171 -4.94 0.82 -16.52
N ARG A 172 -4.85 0.98 -17.85
CA ARG A 172 -4.96 -0.13 -18.82
C ARG A 172 -3.73 -1.03 -18.76
N GLU A 173 -2.56 -0.42 -18.58
CA GLU A 173 -1.32 -1.16 -18.37
C GLU A 173 -1.35 -1.91 -17.05
N ARG A 174 -1.73 -1.25 -15.95
CA ARG A 174 -1.85 -1.90 -14.64
C ARG A 174 -2.72 -3.16 -14.70
N GLN A 175 -3.88 -3.07 -15.35
CA GLN A 175 -4.80 -4.20 -15.52
C GLN A 175 -4.23 -5.33 -16.38
N THR A 176 -3.44 -5.01 -17.40
CA THR A 176 -2.86 -6.02 -18.30
C THR A 176 -1.66 -6.71 -17.64
N ALA A 177 -0.80 -5.96 -16.96
CA ALA A 177 0.26 -6.50 -16.13
C ALA A 177 -0.31 -7.41 -15.01
N LEU A 178 -1.39 -6.98 -14.34
CA LEU A 178 -2.10 -7.80 -13.36
C LEU A 178 -2.56 -9.14 -13.94
N LYS A 179 -3.22 -9.11 -15.09
CA LYS A 179 -3.68 -10.34 -15.78
C LYS A 179 -2.50 -11.26 -16.13
N PHE A 180 -1.40 -10.68 -16.61
CA PHE A 180 -0.19 -11.42 -16.93
C PHE A 180 0.38 -12.13 -15.69
N ILE A 181 0.60 -11.39 -14.59
CA ILE A 181 1.23 -11.94 -13.38
C ILE A 181 0.33 -13.01 -12.74
N ARG A 182 -0.99 -12.79 -12.74
CA ARG A 182 -1.94 -13.81 -12.26
C ARG A 182 -1.85 -15.10 -13.07
N ASN A 183 -1.81 -15.01 -14.40
CA ASN A 183 -1.66 -16.19 -15.26
C ASN A 183 -0.38 -16.97 -14.96
N ILE A 184 0.77 -16.29 -14.82
CA ILE A 184 2.04 -16.98 -14.52
C ILE A 184 2.03 -17.58 -13.11
N TYR A 185 1.41 -16.91 -12.13
CA TYR A 185 1.28 -17.43 -10.75
C TYR A 185 0.43 -18.70 -10.67
N ASP A 186 -0.67 -18.72 -11.43
CA ASP A 186 -1.61 -19.84 -11.45
C ASP A 186 -1.03 -21.05 -12.20
N LYS A 187 -0.34 -20.83 -13.32
CA LYS A 187 0.19 -21.91 -14.18
C LYS A 187 1.54 -22.46 -13.72
N ASN A 188 2.42 -21.63 -13.15
CA ASN A 188 3.80 -22.01 -12.85
C ASN A 188 4.06 -21.96 -11.34
N LEU A 189 4.27 -23.11 -10.72
CA LEU A 189 4.55 -23.18 -9.27
C LEU A 189 5.95 -22.65 -8.92
N ASP A 190 6.93 -22.90 -9.80
CA ASP A 190 8.34 -22.58 -9.55
C ASP A 190 8.60 -21.07 -9.46
N VAL A 191 7.80 -20.25 -10.16
CA VAL A 191 7.96 -18.78 -10.14
C VAL A 191 7.32 -18.12 -8.91
N ARG A 192 6.55 -18.86 -8.09
CA ARG A 192 5.81 -18.28 -6.96
C ARG A 192 6.75 -17.67 -5.91
N SER A 193 7.93 -18.26 -5.67
CA SER A 193 8.93 -17.69 -4.74
C SER A 193 9.49 -16.37 -5.25
N ASP A 194 9.73 -16.27 -6.56
CA ASP A 194 10.24 -15.07 -7.21
C ASP A 194 9.18 -13.96 -7.20
N ILE A 195 7.92 -14.31 -7.48
CA ILE A 195 6.78 -13.38 -7.37
C ILE A 195 6.66 -12.82 -5.95
N LYS A 196 6.70 -13.68 -4.92
CA LYS A 196 6.66 -13.23 -3.52
C LYS A 196 7.83 -12.29 -3.19
N SER A 197 9.04 -12.66 -3.62
CA SER A 197 10.25 -11.85 -3.38
C SER A 197 10.15 -10.48 -4.08
N ALA A 198 9.58 -10.43 -5.28
CA ALA A 198 9.34 -9.20 -6.00
C ALA A 198 8.26 -8.33 -5.33
N ILE A 199 7.18 -8.94 -4.84
CA ILE A 199 6.15 -8.24 -4.04
C ILE A 199 6.76 -7.62 -2.79
N ILE A 200 7.54 -8.38 -2.02
CA ILE A 200 8.22 -7.90 -0.81
C ILE A 200 9.13 -6.72 -1.17
N SER A 201 9.85 -6.81 -2.28
CA SER A 201 10.73 -5.73 -2.76
C SER A 201 9.94 -4.45 -3.05
N GLN A 202 8.82 -4.53 -3.76
CA GLN A 202 7.95 -3.37 -4.05
C GLN A 202 7.32 -2.77 -2.79
N LEU A 203 6.80 -3.61 -1.89
CA LEU A 203 6.22 -3.16 -0.62
C LEU A 203 7.27 -2.50 0.28
N SER A 204 8.52 -2.98 0.26
CA SER A 204 9.62 -2.38 1.03
C SER A 204 9.97 -0.95 0.58
N LEU A 205 9.63 -0.60 -0.66
CA LEU A 205 9.73 0.74 -1.23
C LEU A 205 8.46 1.58 -0.99
N ILE A 206 7.44 1.03 -0.32
CA ILE A 206 6.13 1.66 -0.10
C ILE A 206 5.50 2.00 -1.46
N ASN A 207 5.63 1.10 -2.44
CA ASN A 207 4.92 1.23 -3.71
C ASN A 207 3.58 0.51 -3.63
N ALA A 208 2.50 1.18 -4.04
CA ALA A 208 1.18 0.57 -4.08
C ALA A 208 0.29 1.14 -5.19
N SER A 209 -0.52 0.27 -5.76
CA SER A 209 -1.64 0.60 -6.63
C SER A 209 -2.82 -0.31 -6.30
N LYS A 210 -4.01 0.05 -6.77
CA LYS A 210 -5.20 -0.78 -6.58
C LYS A 210 -5.01 -2.18 -7.19
N GLU A 211 -4.52 -2.26 -8.43
CA GLU A 211 -4.29 -3.52 -9.13
C GLU A 211 -3.21 -4.37 -8.46
N PHE A 212 -2.14 -3.74 -7.97
CA PHE A 212 -1.07 -4.43 -7.24
C PHE A 212 -1.60 -5.03 -5.92
N LEU A 213 -2.36 -4.26 -5.14
CA LEU A 213 -2.96 -4.78 -3.90
C LEU A 213 -4.02 -5.85 -4.17
N ALA A 214 -4.81 -5.73 -5.24
CA ALA A 214 -5.74 -6.79 -5.63
C ALA A 214 -5.01 -8.12 -5.93
N PHE A 215 -3.81 -8.07 -6.52
CA PHE A 215 -2.98 -9.25 -6.71
C PHE A 215 -2.43 -9.81 -5.39
N ILE A 216 -1.93 -8.94 -4.51
CA ILE A 216 -1.46 -9.34 -3.18
C ILE A 216 -2.59 -10.00 -2.40
N ARG A 217 -3.81 -9.43 -2.43
CA ARG A 217 -5.00 -10.03 -1.82
C ARG A 217 -5.22 -11.45 -2.34
N TYR A 218 -5.20 -11.63 -3.65
CA TYR A 218 -5.36 -12.95 -4.27
C TYR A 218 -4.33 -13.98 -3.76
N ILE A 219 -3.05 -13.61 -3.68
CA ILE A 219 -1.98 -14.48 -3.16
C ILE A 219 -2.21 -14.82 -1.69
N ILE A 220 -2.62 -13.84 -0.89
CA ILE A 220 -2.83 -14.02 0.55
C ILE A 220 -4.05 -14.90 0.82
N GLU A 221 -5.13 -14.72 0.05
CA GLU A 221 -6.30 -15.60 0.08
C GLU A 221 -5.92 -17.05 -0.25
N ASP A 222 -5.18 -17.26 -1.34
CA ASP A 222 -4.67 -18.58 -1.75
C ASP A 222 -3.85 -19.23 -0.61
N TYR A 223 -2.89 -18.48 -0.05
CA TYR A 223 -2.05 -18.95 1.05
C TYR A 223 -2.86 -19.36 2.30
N PHE A 224 -3.80 -18.54 2.74
CA PHE A 224 -4.61 -18.86 3.92
C PHE A 224 -5.66 -19.96 3.65
N ASN A 225 -6.14 -20.09 2.41
CA ASN A 225 -6.98 -21.23 2.00
C ASN A 225 -6.21 -22.54 2.10
N ASP A 226 -5.02 -22.60 1.53
CA ASP A 226 -4.15 -23.77 1.58
C ASP A 226 -3.78 -24.15 3.01
N LYS A 227 -3.41 -23.16 3.84
CA LYS A 227 -3.14 -23.38 5.26
C LYS A 227 -4.35 -23.97 5.99
N ARG A 228 -5.56 -23.45 5.76
CA ARG A 228 -6.80 -23.98 6.36
C ARG A 228 -7.10 -25.40 5.89
N ASN A 229 -6.93 -25.67 4.59
CA ASN A 229 -7.11 -27.00 4.00
C ASN A 229 -6.14 -28.00 4.60
N TYR A 230 -4.86 -27.64 4.70
CA TYR A 230 -3.81 -28.46 5.31
C TYR A 230 -4.12 -28.77 6.79
N VAL A 231 -4.42 -27.76 7.60
CA VAL A 231 -4.80 -27.93 9.02
C VAL A 231 -6.04 -28.82 9.14
N SER A 232 -7.04 -28.66 8.27
CA SER A 232 -8.24 -29.50 8.27
C SER A 232 -7.92 -30.97 7.95
N LYS A 233 -7.00 -31.22 7.02
CA LYS A 233 -6.55 -32.55 6.61
C LYS A 233 -5.75 -33.22 7.74
N ILE A 234 -4.84 -32.50 8.38
CA ILE A 234 -4.14 -32.98 9.57
C ILE A 234 -5.12 -33.29 10.67
N LYS A 235 -6.03 -32.37 11.05
CA LYS A 235 -7.02 -32.63 12.11
C LYS A 235 -7.88 -33.87 11.85
N LYS A 236 -8.18 -34.19 10.58
CA LYS A 236 -8.85 -35.43 10.20
C LYS A 236 -7.98 -36.66 10.43
N LEU A 237 -6.68 -36.57 10.12
CA LEU A 237 -5.70 -37.66 10.27
C LEU A 237 -5.21 -37.84 11.72
N THR A 238 -5.14 -36.77 12.51
CA THR A 238 -4.59 -36.75 13.88
C THR A 238 -5.66 -36.80 14.97
N LYS A 239 -6.86 -37.31 14.68
CA LYS A 239 -7.91 -37.55 15.70
C LYS A 239 -7.42 -38.37 16.92
N ASN A 240 -6.25 -39.01 16.85
CA ASN A 240 -5.60 -39.75 17.94
C ASN A 240 -4.21 -39.23 18.39
N LEU A 241 -3.72 -38.06 17.95
CA LEU A 241 -2.40 -37.54 18.37
C LEU A 241 -2.44 -36.04 18.69
N LYS A 242 -1.79 -35.64 19.80
CA LYS A 242 -1.76 -34.28 20.35
C LYS A 242 -1.30 -33.24 19.33
N ASN A 243 -1.88 -32.05 19.46
CA ASN A 243 -1.98 -30.92 18.51
C ASN A 243 -0.67 -30.17 18.12
N ASP A 244 0.52 -30.74 18.26
CA ASP A 244 1.77 -29.94 18.25
C ASP A 244 2.52 -29.90 16.90
N PHE A 245 1.91 -30.33 15.78
CA PHE A 245 2.60 -30.47 14.49
C PHE A 245 2.44 -29.30 13.49
N ILE A 246 2.19 -28.07 13.92
CA ILE A 246 1.97 -26.96 12.96
C ILE A 246 3.29 -26.25 12.61
N VAL A 247 3.87 -26.77 11.52
CA VAL A 247 4.69 -26.19 10.43
C VAL A 247 5.29 -24.78 10.61
N LYS A 248 6.62 -24.77 10.51
CA LYS A 248 7.59 -23.66 10.66
C LYS A 248 7.85 -22.81 9.38
N ASN A 249 6.87 -22.58 8.52
CA ASN A 249 7.06 -21.83 7.26
C ASN A 249 6.05 -20.68 7.12
N GLU A 250 6.20 -19.60 7.89
CA GLU A 250 5.35 -18.41 7.76
C GLU A 250 6.13 -17.22 7.17
N GLU A 251 6.29 -17.22 5.84
CA GLU A 251 6.75 -16.02 5.11
C GLU A 251 5.66 -14.93 5.05
N ILE A 252 4.37 -15.32 5.09
CA ILE A 252 3.20 -14.43 5.10
C ILE A 252 2.51 -14.59 6.45
N GLY A 253 3.14 -14.01 7.47
CA GLY A 253 2.67 -14.05 8.86
C GLY A 253 2.45 -12.65 9.44
N GLN A 254 2.51 -12.56 10.77
CA GLN A 254 2.35 -11.30 11.49
C GLN A 254 3.38 -10.23 11.07
N ASP A 255 4.63 -10.65 10.86
CA ASP A 255 5.72 -9.73 10.46
C ASP A 255 5.49 -9.15 9.07
N PHE A 256 5.00 -9.94 8.11
CA PHE A 256 4.62 -9.44 6.79
C PHE A 256 3.56 -8.33 6.88
N PHE A 257 2.55 -8.54 7.74
CA PHE A 257 1.50 -7.55 7.95
C PHE A 257 2.06 -6.25 8.58
N ILE A 258 2.82 -6.37 9.66
CA ILE A 258 3.32 -5.23 10.43
C ILE A 258 4.40 -4.46 9.68
N ASP A 259 5.32 -5.16 9.01
CA ASP A 259 6.52 -4.55 8.42
C ASP A 259 6.31 -4.11 6.97
N LEU A 260 5.34 -4.67 6.24
CA LEU A 260 5.14 -4.38 4.81
C LEU A 260 3.76 -3.82 4.47
N LEU A 261 2.67 -4.28 5.09
CA LEU A 261 1.32 -3.81 4.77
C LEU A 261 0.92 -2.56 5.57
N LEU A 262 1.07 -2.56 6.90
CA LEU A 262 0.73 -1.41 7.73
C LEU A 262 1.43 -0.10 7.27
N PRO A 263 2.72 -0.11 6.87
CA PRO A 263 3.38 1.10 6.39
C PRO A 263 2.75 1.73 5.15
N LEU A 264 1.95 1.00 4.37
CA LEU A 264 1.26 1.55 3.20
C LEU A 264 0.25 2.65 3.55
N HIS A 265 -0.25 2.69 4.80
CA HIS A 265 -1.06 3.81 5.29
C HIS A 265 -0.30 5.15 5.24
N ASN A 266 1.03 5.12 5.22
CA ASN A 266 1.84 6.33 5.10
C ASN A 266 2.02 6.81 3.65
N HIS A 267 1.62 6.02 2.64
CA HIS A 267 1.70 6.40 1.24
C HIS A 267 0.92 7.70 0.95
N ASP A 268 1.44 8.58 0.11
CA ASP A 268 0.84 9.89 -0.16
C ASP A 268 -0.56 9.76 -0.78
N ASN A 269 -0.69 8.88 -1.78
CA ASN A 269 -1.95 8.59 -2.49
C ASN A 269 -2.75 7.40 -1.89
N TYR A 270 -2.71 7.23 -0.56
CA TYR A 270 -3.38 6.13 0.14
C TYR A 270 -4.85 5.94 -0.27
N GLU A 271 -5.57 7.04 -0.48
CA GLU A 271 -6.99 7.03 -0.82
C GLU A 271 -7.31 6.24 -2.09
N LEU A 272 -6.37 6.13 -3.04
CA LEU A 272 -6.58 5.44 -4.32
C LEU A 272 -6.68 3.91 -4.19
N PHE A 273 -6.12 3.34 -3.13
CA PHE A 273 -6.06 1.89 -2.94
C PHE A 273 -6.50 1.43 -1.54
N SER A 274 -6.87 2.37 -0.65
CA SER A 274 -7.35 2.12 0.71
C SER A 274 -8.33 0.95 0.84
N GLY A 275 -9.33 0.87 -0.06
CA GLY A 275 -10.30 -0.22 -0.04
C GLY A 275 -9.70 -1.60 -0.29
N GLU A 276 -8.72 -1.73 -1.20
CA GLU A 276 -8.06 -3.03 -1.42
C GLU A 276 -7.15 -3.39 -0.24
N LEU A 277 -6.50 -2.40 0.39
CA LEU A 277 -5.71 -2.66 1.59
C LEU A 277 -6.59 -3.16 2.73
N LEU A 278 -7.73 -2.51 2.99
CA LEU A 278 -8.67 -2.88 4.03
C LEU A 278 -9.16 -4.33 3.88
N GLU A 279 -9.47 -4.75 2.66
CA GLU A 279 -9.84 -6.15 2.38
C GLU A 279 -8.71 -7.14 2.69
N ILE A 280 -7.44 -6.77 2.40
CA ILE A 280 -6.28 -7.56 2.82
C ILE A 280 -6.22 -7.64 4.34
N GLU A 281 -6.37 -6.51 5.05
CA GLU A 281 -6.34 -6.48 6.51
C GLU A 281 -7.43 -7.37 7.13
N PHE A 282 -8.64 -7.35 6.56
CA PHE A 282 -9.74 -8.20 7.03
C PHE A 282 -9.41 -9.69 6.95
N ILE A 283 -8.64 -10.12 5.94
CA ILE A 283 -8.16 -11.50 5.85
C ILE A 283 -7.20 -11.81 6.99
N PHE A 284 -6.27 -10.90 7.32
CA PHE A 284 -5.37 -11.06 8.46
C PHE A 284 -6.14 -11.09 9.78
N PHE A 285 -7.11 -10.19 9.99
CA PHE A 285 -7.88 -10.14 11.24
C PHE A 285 -8.75 -11.37 11.48
N LYS A 286 -9.26 -12.00 10.41
CA LYS A 286 -9.97 -13.28 10.50
C LYS A 286 -9.07 -14.41 11.02
N ASN A 287 -7.76 -14.31 10.80
CA ASN A 287 -6.78 -15.31 11.23
C ASN A 287 -6.14 -14.97 12.58
N ASP A 288 -5.85 -13.69 12.85
CA ASP A 288 -5.37 -13.20 14.15
C ASP A 288 -6.07 -11.90 14.54
N THR A 289 -7.00 -11.99 15.48
CA THR A 289 -7.79 -10.85 15.95
C THR A 289 -6.97 -9.82 16.74
N LYS A 290 -5.77 -10.17 17.22
CA LYS A 290 -4.91 -9.21 17.93
C LYS A 290 -4.46 -8.09 17.01
N LEU A 291 -4.32 -8.37 15.71
CA LEU A 291 -3.88 -7.41 14.71
C LEU A 291 -4.85 -6.21 14.57
N VAL A 292 -6.13 -6.37 14.87
CA VAL A 292 -7.13 -5.27 14.82
C VAL A 292 -6.71 -4.10 15.69
N ASP A 293 -6.37 -4.37 16.96
CA ASP A 293 -5.95 -3.35 17.92
C ASP A 293 -4.62 -2.70 17.49
N TYR A 294 -3.73 -3.46 16.83
CA TYR A 294 -2.47 -2.93 16.30
C TYR A 294 -2.70 -1.99 15.12
N SER A 295 -3.52 -2.37 14.14
CA SER A 295 -3.85 -1.54 12.97
C SER A 295 -4.49 -0.23 13.37
N ILE A 296 -5.49 -0.25 14.25
CA ILE A 296 -6.17 0.98 14.68
C ILE A 296 -5.19 1.90 15.41
N LYS A 297 -4.37 1.39 16.33
CA LYS A 297 -3.34 2.21 16.99
C LYS A 297 -2.37 2.81 15.99
N TYR A 298 -1.98 2.05 14.96
CA TYR A 298 -1.12 2.53 13.90
C TYR A 298 -1.77 3.69 13.12
N ILE A 299 -3.00 3.50 12.63
CA ILE A 299 -3.77 4.52 11.90
C ILE A 299 -3.95 5.80 12.75
N LEU A 300 -4.31 5.64 14.02
CA LEU A 300 -4.48 6.77 14.95
C LEU A 300 -3.17 7.52 15.20
N MET A 301 -2.04 6.82 15.27
CA MET A 301 -0.71 7.42 15.45
C MET A 301 -0.23 8.16 14.20
N HIS A 302 -0.60 7.65 13.01
CA HIS A 302 -0.21 8.18 11.71
C HIS A 302 -1.27 9.08 11.06
N TRP A 303 -2.18 9.63 11.87
CA TRP A 303 -3.31 10.39 11.34
C TRP A 303 -2.86 11.60 10.48
N PRO A 304 -3.32 11.71 9.23
CA PRO A 304 -2.93 12.81 8.34
C PRO A 304 -3.44 14.15 8.88
N ILE A 305 -2.59 15.19 8.87
CA ILE A 305 -2.96 16.54 9.35
C ILE A 305 -3.32 17.47 8.19
N THR A 306 -2.64 17.34 7.06
CA THR A 306 -2.74 18.27 5.92
C THR A 306 -3.52 17.71 4.72
N ASN A 307 -3.55 16.39 4.53
CA ASN A 307 -4.24 15.75 3.41
C ASN A 307 -5.69 15.38 3.80
N ILE A 308 -6.65 16.19 3.36
CA ILE A 308 -8.09 16.01 3.64
C ILE A 308 -8.65 14.72 3.02
N ARG A 309 -8.22 14.35 1.81
CA ARG A 309 -8.69 13.12 1.14
C ARG A 309 -8.26 11.89 1.94
N LYS A 310 -7.01 11.89 2.40
CA LYS A 310 -6.47 10.84 3.25
C LYS A 310 -7.12 10.81 4.64
N GLN A 311 -7.43 11.97 5.23
CA GLN A 311 -8.23 12.05 6.46
C GLN A 311 -9.59 11.37 6.32
N ASP A 312 -10.31 11.63 5.21
CA ASP A 312 -11.60 10.99 4.95
C ASP A 312 -11.44 9.47 4.74
N ALA A 313 -10.39 9.02 4.02
CA ALA A 313 -10.10 7.60 3.85
C ALA A 313 -9.83 6.89 5.20
N PHE A 314 -8.97 7.47 6.06
CA PHE A 314 -8.68 6.94 7.40
C PHE A 314 -9.93 6.88 8.28
N LEU A 315 -10.79 7.91 8.19
CA LEU A 315 -12.02 7.97 8.96
C LEU A 315 -13.01 6.86 8.55
N ARG A 316 -13.13 6.57 7.26
CA ARG A 316 -13.96 5.46 6.74
C ARG A 316 -13.41 4.10 7.16
N GLU A 317 -12.10 3.92 7.07
CA GLU A 317 -11.45 2.69 7.50
C GLU A 317 -11.64 2.43 9.00
N ILE A 318 -11.43 3.44 9.87
CA ILE A 318 -11.72 3.31 11.30
C ILE A 318 -13.19 2.94 11.54
N PHE A 319 -14.11 3.51 10.77
CA PHE A 319 -15.53 3.15 10.85
C PHE A 319 -15.76 1.68 10.49
N ASP A 320 -15.22 1.19 9.38
CA ASP A 320 -15.37 -0.19 8.94
C ASP A 320 -14.74 -1.18 9.93
N LEU A 321 -13.58 -0.84 10.51
CA LEU A 321 -12.92 -1.63 11.54
C LEU A 321 -13.74 -1.70 12.83
N LEU A 322 -14.24 -0.56 13.30
CA LEU A 322 -15.11 -0.51 14.49
C LEU A 322 -16.39 -1.33 14.25
N LEU A 323 -16.99 -1.23 13.06
CA LEU A 323 -18.23 -1.92 12.74
C LEU A 323 -18.05 -3.44 12.74
N ASN A 324 -17.04 -3.94 12.04
CA ASN A 324 -16.82 -5.37 11.85
C ASN A 324 -16.14 -6.06 13.05
N PHE A 325 -15.33 -5.33 13.83
CA PHE A 325 -14.49 -5.91 14.88
C PHE A 325 -14.76 -5.40 16.30
N GLN A 326 -15.89 -4.71 16.54
CA GLN A 326 -16.27 -4.24 17.88
C GLN A 326 -16.22 -5.32 18.98
N ASN A 327 -16.50 -6.59 18.68
CA ASN A 327 -16.55 -7.63 19.70
C ASN A 327 -15.16 -8.13 20.15
N VAL A 328 -14.15 -7.99 19.29
CA VAL A 328 -12.78 -8.45 19.57
C VAL A 328 -11.84 -7.32 19.99
N MET A 329 -12.18 -6.09 19.61
CA MET A 329 -11.39 -4.90 19.90
C MET A 329 -11.42 -4.53 21.39
N SER A 330 -10.28 -4.09 21.93
CA SER A 330 -10.22 -3.65 23.32
C SER A 330 -10.99 -2.34 23.56
N ASN A 331 -11.51 -2.16 24.77
CA ASN A 331 -12.24 -0.94 25.13
C ASN A 331 -11.37 0.32 25.02
N GLN A 332 -10.07 0.22 25.30
CA GLN A 332 -9.15 1.35 25.18
C GLN A 332 -9.06 1.82 23.73
N VAL A 333 -8.89 0.90 22.77
CA VAL A 333 -8.81 1.24 21.35
C VAL A 333 -10.12 1.86 20.86
N LYS A 334 -11.28 1.32 21.27
CA LYS A 334 -12.59 1.93 20.94
C LYS A 334 -12.69 3.37 21.45
N ILE A 335 -12.27 3.62 22.70
CA ILE A 335 -12.28 4.96 23.29
C ILE A 335 -11.36 5.88 22.49
N ASP A 336 -10.13 5.44 22.18
CA ASP A 336 -9.16 6.22 21.41
C ASP A 336 -9.69 6.56 20.00
N SER A 337 -10.37 5.62 19.34
CA SER A 337 -11.06 5.86 18.07
C SER A 337 -12.15 6.91 18.20
N PHE A 338 -13.01 6.84 19.22
CA PHE A 338 -14.05 7.85 19.44
C PHE A 338 -13.49 9.23 19.80
N VAL A 339 -12.37 9.28 20.53
CA VAL A 339 -11.64 10.54 20.77
C VAL A 339 -11.13 11.12 19.45
N MET A 340 -10.70 10.28 18.52
CA MET A 340 -10.31 10.77 17.20
C MET A 340 -11.52 11.29 16.39
N VAL A 341 -12.64 10.56 16.45
CA VAL A 341 -13.91 11.01 15.85
C VAL A 341 -14.36 12.35 16.41
N CYS A 342 -14.22 12.62 17.72
CA CYS A 342 -14.45 13.95 18.31
C CYS A 342 -13.66 15.05 17.59
N LYS A 343 -12.37 14.84 17.34
CA LYS A 343 -11.52 15.80 16.61
C LYS A 343 -12.00 16.00 15.17
N CYS A 344 -12.45 14.93 14.52
CA CYS A 344 -13.01 15.00 13.17
C CYS A 344 -14.35 15.73 13.12
N ILE A 345 -15.20 15.58 14.14
CA ILE A 345 -16.45 16.34 14.30
C ILE A 345 -16.10 17.84 14.36
N GLU A 346 -15.12 18.22 15.17
CA GLU A 346 -14.70 19.63 15.34
C GLU A 346 -13.92 20.20 14.14
N SER A 347 -13.72 19.43 13.06
CA SER A 347 -13.02 19.88 11.86
C SER A 347 -13.76 21.04 11.19
N LEU A 348 -13.01 22.02 10.69
CA LEU A 348 -13.56 23.09 9.84
C LEU A 348 -13.95 22.58 8.44
N ASN A 349 -13.47 21.40 8.03
CA ASN A 349 -13.88 20.79 6.79
C ASN A 349 -15.25 20.13 6.96
N ALA A 350 -16.26 20.68 6.29
CA ALA A 350 -17.64 20.21 6.40
C ALA A 350 -17.82 18.73 6.02
N ASN A 351 -17.09 18.22 5.03
CA ASN A 351 -17.20 16.81 4.63
C ASN A 351 -16.69 15.88 5.74
N ILE A 352 -15.53 16.19 6.33
CA ILE A 352 -14.95 15.41 7.43
C ILE A 352 -15.88 15.45 8.65
N ALA A 353 -16.34 16.64 9.04
CA ALA A 353 -17.26 16.80 10.15
C ALA A 353 -18.56 16.00 9.91
N LYS A 354 -19.13 16.08 8.71
CA LYS A 354 -20.33 15.32 8.33
C LYS A 354 -20.12 13.82 8.40
N THR A 355 -19.02 13.30 7.86
CA THR A 355 -18.68 11.87 7.90
C THR A 355 -18.53 11.40 9.35
N ALA A 356 -17.81 12.17 10.18
CA ALA A 356 -17.61 11.85 11.60
C ALA A 356 -18.93 11.85 12.39
N ILE A 357 -19.84 12.80 12.13
CA ILE A 357 -21.15 12.83 12.75
C ILE A 357 -22.01 11.63 12.31
N LYS A 358 -21.93 11.22 11.03
CA LYS A 358 -22.65 10.03 10.54
C LYS A 358 -22.20 8.74 11.23
N ILE A 359 -20.92 8.62 11.56
CA ILE A 359 -20.37 7.46 12.27
C ILE A 359 -21.05 7.31 13.64
N ILE A 360 -21.13 8.37 14.44
CA ILE A 360 -21.64 8.30 15.82
C ILE A 360 -23.16 8.09 15.91
N ILE A 361 -23.91 8.45 14.88
CA ILE A 361 -25.36 8.25 14.81
C ILE A 361 -25.74 6.90 14.17
N ASN A 362 -24.76 6.13 13.68
CA ASN A 362 -25.04 4.82 13.13
C ASN A 362 -25.61 3.92 14.25
N PRO A 363 -26.82 3.34 14.07
CA PRO A 363 -27.44 2.47 15.07
C PRO A 363 -26.59 1.25 15.46
N GLU A 364 -25.69 0.80 14.59
CA GLU A 364 -24.80 -0.35 14.86
C GLU A 364 -23.84 -0.08 16.02
N PHE A 365 -23.51 1.18 16.30
CA PHE A 365 -22.69 1.56 17.46
C PHE A 365 -23.46 1.78 18.74
N LYS A 366 -24.80 1.74 18.72
CA LYS A 366 -25.63 2.01 19.90
C LYS A 366 -25.17 1.17 21.11
N GLY A 367 -25.05 -0.15 20.94
CA GLY A 367 -24.65 -1.04 22.03
C GLY A 367 -23.22 -0.80 22.53
N THR A 368 -22.30 -0.38 21.65
CA THR A 368 -20.92 -0.04 22.04
C THR A 368 -20.88 1.31 22.78
N LEU A 369 -21.63 2.31 22.32
CA LEU A 369 -21.74 3.62 22.97
C LEU A 369 -22.45 3.54 24.32
N GLU A 370 -23.45 2.66 24.48
CA GLU A 370 -24.09 2.40 25.79
C GLU A 370 -23.10 1.81 26.79
N LYS A 371 -22.27 0.84 26.37
CA LYS A 371 -21.23 0.24 27.24
C LYS A 371 -20.14 1.23 27.63
N LEU A 372 -19.80 2.17 26.75
CA LEU A 372 -18.76 3.18 26.96
C LEU A 372 -19.34 4.56 27.32
N SER A 373 -20.63 4.62 27.71
CA SER A 373 -21.41 5.86 27.81
C SER A 373 -20.76 6.90 28.72
N VAL A 374 -20.24 6.42 29.85
CA VAL A 374 -19.57 7.21 30.89
C VAL A 374 -18.41 8.05 30.37
N ILE A 375 -17.66 7.55 29.39
CA ILE A 375 -16.46 8.21 28.86
C ILE A 375 -16.76 8.85 27.50
N CYS A 376 -17.35 8.11 26.57
CA CYS A 376 -17.48 8.55 25.19
C CYS A 376 -18.59 9.60 24.99
N LEU A 377 -19.76 9.46 25.63
CA LEU A 377 -20.88 10.40 25.38
C LEU A 377 -20.59 11.84 25.80
N PRO A 378 -20.01 12.13 26.99
CA PRO A 378 -19.63 13.49 27.36
C PRO A 378 -18.71 14.16 26.33
N LEU A 379 -17.74 13.41 25.80
CA LEU A 379 -16.77 13.89 24.81
C LEU A 379 -17.47 14.19 23.48
N LEU A 380 -18.23 13.23 22.94
CA LEU A 380 -18.94 13.37 21.67
C LEU A 380 -19.94 14.54 21.72
N ILE A 381 -20.74 14.64 22.79
CA ILE A 381 -21.74 15.70 22.96
C ILE A 381 -21.05 17.08 23.05
N SER A 382 -19.90 17.16 23.72
CA SER A 382 -19.16 18.41 23.84
C SER A 382 -18.62 18.87 22.49
N SER A 383 -18.04 17.97 21.71
CA SER A 383 -17.60 18.25 20.34
C SER A 383 -18.76 18.71 19.44
N LEU A 384 -19.93 18.07 19.54
CA LEU A 384 -21.13 18.48 18.78
C LEU A 384 -21.64 19.86 19.21
N ARG A 385 -21.61 20.20 20.52
CA ARG A 385 -22.01 21.52 21.01
C ARG A 385 -21.11 22.63 20.48
N ILE A 386 -19.80 22.37 20.39
CA ILE A 386 -18.85 23.30 19.76
C ILE A 386 -19.27 23.57 18.31
N ASN A 387 -19.59 22.53 17.55
CA ASN A 387 -20.06 22.68 16.18
C ASN A 387 -21.35 23.48 16.06
N VAL A 388 -22.37 23.18 16.88
CA VAL A 388 -23.64 23.93 16.89
C VAL A 388 -23.38 25.43 17.12
N ALA A 389 -22.45 25.77 18.01
CA ALA A 389 -22.17 27.15 18.35
C ALA A 389 -21.28 27.87 17.31
N LYS A 390 -20.32 27.18 16.70
CA LYS A 390 -19.20 27.84 15.98
C LYS A 390 -18.95 27.37 14.54
N HIS A 391 -19.49 26.22 14.12
CA HIS A 391 -19.21 25.70 12.78
C HIS A 391 -19.81 26.64 11.72
N TRP A 392 -19.08 26.94 10.64
CA TRP A 392 -19.50 27.91 9.62
C TRP A 392 -20.66 27.39 8.75
N ASP A 393 -20.67 26.09 8.43
CA ASP A 393 -21.73 25.44 7.63
C ASP A 393 -23.03 25.21 8.45
N PRO A 394 -24.19 25.76 8.02
CA PRO A 394 -25.48 25.57 8.69
C PRO A 394 -25.98 24.12 8.73
N GLU A 395 -25.69 23.31 7.71
CA GLU A 395 -26.13 21.90 7.68
C GLU A 395 -25.38 21.09 8.75
N ILE A 396 -24.09 21.36 8.94
CA ILE A 396 -23.32 20.73 10.03
C ILE A 396 -23.89 21.12 11.40
N ARG A 397 -24.24 22.40 11.62
CA ARG A 397 -24.89 22.83 12.88
C ARG A 397 -26.19 22.08 13.12
N LYS A 398 -27.04 21.95 12.09
CA LYS A 398 -28.33 21.26 12.15
C LYS A 398 -28.19 19.76 12.44
N ILE A 399 -27.29 19.08 11.74
CA ILE A 399 -27.04 17.64 11.97
C ILE A 399 -26.42 17.43 13.35
N SER A 400 -25.52 18.32 13.79
CA SER A 400 -24.93 18.25 15.13
C SER A 400 -25.98 18.37 16.22
N GLN A 401 -26.92 19.32 16.09
CA GLN A 401 -28.02 19.49 17.04
C GLN A 401 -28.92 18.25 17.13
N LYS A 402 -29.27 17.65 15.99
CA LYS A 402 -30.04 16.40 15.96
C LYS A 402 -29.27 15.24 16.62
N SER A 403 -27.98 15.16 16.39
CA SER A 403 -27.10 14.11 16.93
C SER A 403 -26.96 14.22 18.45
N ILE A 404 -26.92 15.43 19.01
CA ILE A 404 -26.93 15.65 20.46
C ILE A 404 -28.19 15.04 21.09
N ASN A 405 -29.36 15.29 20.50
CA ASN A 405 -30.62 14.73 21.02
C ASN A 405 -30.61 13.20 20.99
N TYR A 406 -30.14 12.61 19.88
CA TYR A 406 -29.99 11.16 19.76
C TYR A 406 -29.07 10.58 20.84
N LEU A 407 -27.87 11.13 21.00
CA LEU A 407 -26.89 10.65 21.99
C LEU A 407 -27.33 10.87 23.44
N THR A 408 -28.04 11.97 23.73
CA THR A 408 -28.58 12.24 25.07
C THR A 408 -29.63 11.20 25.47
N ASN A 409 -30.42 10.70 24.49
CA ASN A 409 -31.42 9.67 24.73
C ASN A 409 -30.81 8.29 24.98
N LEU A 410 -29.55 8.04 24.61
CA LEU A 410 -28.87 6.77 24.90
C LEU A 410 -28.57 6.61 26.39
N ASP A 411 -28.07 7.68 27.03
CA ASP A 411 -27.82 7.73 28.47
C ASP A 411 -27.95 9.17 29.00
N PRO A 412 -29.13 9.53 29.56
CA PRO A 412 -29.39 10.87 30.09
C PRO A 412 -28.53 11.26 31.30
N VAL A 413 -27.92 10.28 31.98
CA VAL A 413 -27.10 10.49 33.18
C VAL A 413 -25.65 10.73 32.79
N ALA A 414 -25.09 9.88 31.92
CA ALA A 414 -23.74 10.06 31.42
C ALA A 414 -23.59 11.35 30.60
N SER A 415 -24.59 11.70 29.79
CA SER A 415 -24.58 12.91 28.94
C SER A 415 -24.47 14.25 29.69
N LYS A 416 -24.83 14.28 30.97
CA LYS A 416 -24.71 15.48 31.83
C LYS A 416 -23.34 15.65 32.47
N ARG A 417 -22.47 14.65 32.39
CA ARG A 417 -21.12 14.72 32.95
C ARG A 417 -20.28 15.71 32.14
N ASN A 418 -19.51 16.54 32.84
CA ASN A 418 -18.57 17.43 32.19
C ASN A 418 -17.32 16.62 31.79
N PRO A 419 -16.98 16.50 30.49
CA PRO A 419 -15.78 15.77 30.08
C PRO A 419 -14.49 16.43 30.57
N TYR A 420 -14.55 17.70 31.00
CA TYR A 420 -13.42 18.46 31.53
C TYR A 420 -13.46 18.61 33.06
N ASP A 421 -14.17 17.77 33.81
CA ASP A 421 -14.05 17.72 35.28
C ASP A 421 -12.64 17.23 35.68
N LYS A 422 -11.68 18.14 35.59
CA LYS A 422 -10.27 17.96 35.91
C LYS A 422 -10.02 18.38 37.35
N LYS A 423 -9.83 17.41 38.24
CA LYS A 423 -8.90 17.54 39.38
C LYS A 423 -7.42 17.51 38.92
N LYS A 424 -7.10 17.91 37.69
CA LYS A 424 -5.79 17.65 37.03
C LYS A 424 -5.20 18.83 36.22
N ASP A 425 -5.53 20.07 36.55
CA ASP A 425 -4.82 21.27 36.02
C ASP A 425 -3.95 22.00 37.07
N SER A 426 -3.89 21.51 38.32
CA SER A 426 -2.99 22.07 39.36
C SER A 426 -1.52 21.66 39.18
N SER A 427 -1.26 20.45 38.70
CA SER A 427 0.10 19.89 38.57
C SER A 427 1.02 20.69 37.63
N TYR A 428 0.50 21.21 36.52
CA TYR A 428 1.31 21.97 35.55
C TYR A 428 1.65 23.39 36.04
N LYS A 429 0.78 24.02 36.84
CA LYS A 429 1.07 25.32 37.47
C LYS A 429 2.13 25.19 38.56
N ASP A 430 2.11 24.08 39.30
CA ASP A 430 3.10 23.81 40.31
C ASP A 430 4.50 23.60 39.68
N ASP A 431 4.60 22.85 38.59
CA ASP A 431 5.87 22.63 37.87
C ASP A 431 6.54 23.93 37.37
N TRP A 432 5.78 24.85 36.76
CA TRP A 432 6.32 26.14 36.31
C TRP A 432 6.81 27.01 37.46
N ASN A 433 6.12 27.00 38.61
CA ASN A 433 6.55 27.72 39.80
C ASN A 433 7.83 27.10 40.40
N THR A 434 8.00 25.78 40.33
CA THR A 434 9.24 25.11 40.74
C THR A 434 10.40 25.48 39.81
N ILE A 435 10.19 25.46 38.50
CA ILE A 435 11.18 25.85 37.49
C ILE A 435 11.58 27.33 37.67
N TYR A 436 10.61 28.22 37.89
CA TYR A 436 10.83 29.64 38.14
C TYR A 436 11.66 29.88 39.43
N LYS A 437 11.35 29.16 40.51
CA LYS A 437 12.12 29.22 41.77
C LYS A 437 13.56 28.71 41.59
N ILE A 438 13.77 27.66 40.80
CA ILE A 438 15.11 27.14 40.49
C ILE A 438 15.91 28.15 39.65
N ALA A 439 15.28 28.78 38.66
CA ALA A 439 15.90 29.80 37.83
C ALA A 439 16.32 31.03 38.65
N ASN A 440 15.47 31.54 39.54
CA ASN A 440 15.79 32.67 40.41
C ASN A 440 16.90 32.34 41.44
N LYS A 441 16.92 31.11 41.99
CA LYS A 441 18.03 30.65 42.84
C LYS A 441 19.37 30.61 42.10
N LYS A 442 19.38 30.19 40.82
CA LYS A 442 20.60 30.19 39.99
C LYS A 442 21.04 31.61 39.63
N LYS A 443 20.11 32.51 39.32
CA LYS A 443 20.39 33.94 39.05
C LYS A 443 21.04 34.61 40.27
N SER A 444 20.50 34.39 41.47
CA SER A 444 21.03 34.86 42.76
C SER A 444 22.43 34.33 43.09
N LYS A 445 22.71 33.05 42.80
CA LYS A 445 24.03 32.46 43.00
C LYS A 445 25.06 33.02 42.02
N ASN A 446 24.68 33.24 40.76
CA ASN A 446 25.58 33.79 39.75
C ASN A 446 25.89 35.28 40.00
N THR A 447 24.93 36.10 40.40
CA THR A 447 25.21 37.50 40.80
C THR A 447 26.12 37.56 42.02
N LYS A 448 25.92 36.72 43.05
CA LYS A 448 26.85 36.66 44.19
C LYS A 448 28.26 36.19 43.82
N LYS A 449 28.39 35.32 42.82
CA LYS A 449 29.68 34.84 42.32
C LYS A 449 30.41 35.92 41.51
N ILE A 450 29.68 36.69 40.70
CA ILE A 450 30.20 37.82 39.93
C ILE A 450 30.59 38.99 40.85
N CYS A 451 29.77 39.34 41.85
CA CYS A 451 30.13 40.37 42.82
C CYS A 451 31.34 39.99 43.70
N LYS A 452 31.60 38.69 43.93
CA LYS A 452 32.85 38.23 44.57
C LYS A 452 34.06 38.28 43.66
N LEU A 453 33.87 38.17 42.34
CA LEU A 453 34.94 38.26 41.34
C LEU A 453 35.30 39.71 40.98
N LEU A 454 34.40 40.67 41.24
CA LEU A 454 34.60 42.10 40.97
C LEU A 454 35.12 42.90 42.19
N ASN A 455 35.31 42.27 43.35
CA ASN A 455 35.87 42.88 44.57
C ASN A 455 37.32 42.41 44.86
N PHE A 456 38.12 42.26 43.82
CA PHE A 456 39.58 42.11 43.92
C PHE A 456 40.27 43.23 43.15
#